data_AF-A0AAW2K3K3-F1
#
_entry.id   AF-A0AAW2K3K3-F1
#
_cell.length_a   1.000
_cell.length_b   1.000
_cell.length_c   1.000
_cell.angle_alpha   90.00
_cell.angle_beta   90.00
_cell.angle_gamma   90.00
#
_symmetry.space_group_name_H-M   'P 1'
#
loop_
_entity.id
_entity.type
_entity.pdbx_description
1 polymer ?
#
loop_
_entity_poly.entity_id
_entity_poly.type
_entity_poly.pdbx_seq_one_letter_code
_entity_poly.pdbx_strand_id
1 'polypeptide(L)' 'MMRFTELPPSFWSYTFEMAAKLLNMAPSKPIPQTSYEIWHGKLASYKYWRVWGSPA' A
#
# COMPACT_ATOMS: atom_id res chain seq x y z
N MET A 1 -21.56 1.71 1.26
CA MET A 1 -21.08 2.84 2.07
C MET A 1 -20.12 2.29 3.12
N MET A 2 -18.80 2.36 2.86
CA MET A 2 -17.74 1.71 3.69
C MET A 2 -17.60 2.30 5.11
N ARG A 3 -18.25 3.43 5.39
CA ARG A 3 -18.26 4.07 6.72
C ARG A 3 -18.92 3.21 7.81
N PHE A 4 -19.74 2.23 7.43
CA PHE A 4 -20.54 1.42 8.36
C PHE A 4 -20.13 -0.06 8.40
N THR A 5 -18.99 -0.42 7.81
CA THR A 5 -18.49 -1.80 7.78
C THR A 5 -17.24 -1.92 8.62
N GLU A 6 -17.25 -2.79 9.62
CA GLU A 6 -16.06 -3.15 10.38
C GLU A 6 -15.20 -4.13 9.58
N LEU A 7 -13.88 -4.00 9.70
CA LEU A 7 -12.95 -4.96 9.11
C LEU A 7 -13.05 -6.28 9.89
N PRO A 8 -13.29 -7.43 9.22
CA PRO A 8 -13.34 -8.70 9.93
C PRO A 8 -11.99 -9.00 10.62
N PRO A 9 -11.98 -9.58 11.83
CA PRO A 9 -10.76 -9.71 12.63
C PRO A 9 -9.61 -10.45 11.93
N SER A 10 -9.94 -11.40 11.06
CA SER A 10 -8.99 -12.18 10.27
C SER A 10 -8.16 -11.34 9.28
N PHE A 11 -8.62 -10.15 8.91
CA PHE A 11 -7.94 -9.29 7.93
C PHE A 11 -7.05 -8.22 8.54
N TRP A 12 -7.04 -8.03 9.87
CA TRP A 12 -6.25 -6.95 10.50
C TRP A 12 -4.77 -7.02 10.13
N SER A 13 -4.15 -8.19 10.25
CA SER A 13 -2.73 -8.38 9.89
C SER A 13 -2.44 -7.98 8.45
N TYR A 14 -3.29 -8.42 7.52
CA TYR A 14 -3.18 -8.07 6.09
C TYR A 14 -3.35 -6.57 5.86
N THR A 15 -4.30 -5.92 6.53
CA THR A 15 -4.48 -4.47 6.40
C THR A 15 -3.32 -3.67 6.96
N PHE A 16 -2.73 -4.10 8.08
CA PHE A 16 -1.52 -3.49 8.63
C PHE A 16 -0.33 -3.63 7.68
N GLU A 17 -0.13 -4.82 7.11
CA GLU A 17 0.92 -5.06 6.12
C GLU A 17 0.74 -4.15 4.90
N MET A 18 -0.49 -4.03 4.37
CA MET A 18 -0.79 -3.18 3.22
C MET A 18 -0.62 -1.70 3.53
N ALA A 19 -1.03 -1.24 4.71
CA ALA A 19 -0.84 0.15 5.14
C ALA A 19 0.65 0.50 5.27
N ALA A 20 1.44 -0.36 5.92
CA ALA A 20 2.89 -0.19 6.04
C ALA A 20 3.57 -0.20 4.67
N LYS A 21 3.15 -1.10 3.77
CA LYS A 21 3.67 -1.18 2.39
C LYS A 21 3.36 0.08 1.60
N LEU A 22 2.14 0.60 1.69
CA LEU A 22 1.72 1.84 1.04
C LEU A 22 2.56 3.02 1.54
N LEU A 23 2.77 3.14 2.85
CA LEU A 23 3.60 4.20 3.43
C LEU A 23 5.05 4.13 2.95
N ASN A 24 5.61 2.93 2.82
CA ASN A 24 6.98 2.74 2.34
C ASN A 24 7.14 2.97 0.83
N MET A 25 6.07 2.81 0.05
CA MET A 25 6.05 3.08 -1.39
C MET A 25 5.64 4.52 -1.72
N ALA A 26 5.07 5.26 -0.77
CA ALA A 26 4.72 6.66 -1.00
C ALA A 26 5.99 7.53 -0.99
N PRO A 27 6.15 8.46 -1.96
CA PRO A 27 7.25 9.40 -1.92
C PRO A 27 7.07 10.37 -0.74
N SER A 28 8.14 10.57 0.03
CA SER A 28 8.17 11.56 1.12
C SER A 28 8.72 12.89 0.58
N LYS A 29 8.17 14.03 1.05
CA LYS A 29 8.28 15.35 0.40
C LYS A 29 9.69 15.91 0.11
N PRO A 30 10.81 15.44 0.70
CA PRO A 30 12.15 15.88 0.24
C PRO A 30 12.98 14.81 -0.46
N ILE A 31 12.58 13.52 -0.48
CA ILE A 31 13.41 12.44 -1.02
C ILE A 31 12.80 11.94 -2.34
N PRO A 32 13.54 11.97 -3.45
CA PRO A 32 13.03 11.55 -4.76
C PRO A 32 12.76 10.03 -4.85
N GLN A 33 13.30 9.25 -3.91
CA GLN A 33 13.13 7.80 -3.81
C GLN A 33 12.21 7.45 -2.63
N THR A 34 11.48 6.36 -2.78
CA THR A 34 10.62 5.80 -1.72
C THR A 34 11.45 4.99 -0.72
N SER A 35 10.98 4.83 0.52
CA SER A 35 11.67 3.98 1.50
C SER A 35 11.85 2.55 1.00
N TYR A 36 10.88 2.05 0.21
CA TYR A 36 10.95 0.76 -0.45
C TYR A 36 12.14 0.66 -1.42
N GLU A 37 12.35 1.70 -2.25
CA GLU A 37 13.46 1.76 -3.20
C GLU A 37 14.82 1.84 -2.51
N ILE A 38 14.91 2.62 -1.44
CA ILE A 38 16.14 2.77 -0.65
C ILE A 38 16.51 1.43 0.00
N TRP A 39 15.53 0.71 0.55
CA TRP A 39 15.76 -0.56 1.24
C TRP A 39 16.06 -1.73 0.29
N HIS A 40 15.34 -1.82 -0.83
CA HIS A 40 15.44 -2.96 -1.74
C HIS A 40 16.33 -2.72 -2.97
N GLY A 41 16.78 -1.49 -3.21
CA GLY A 41 17.58 -1.11 -4.38
C GLY A 41 16.86 -1.28 -5.72
N LYS A 42 15.51 -1.34 -5.71
CA LYS A 42 14.68 -1.53 -6.90
C LYS A 42 13.42 -0.67 -6.85
N LEU A 43 12.96 -0.23 -8.03
CA LEU A 43 11.69 0.48 -8.20
C LEU A 43 10.52 -0.30 -7.59
N ALA A 44 9.64 0.41 -6.89
CA ALA A 44 8.39 -0.19 -6.41
C ALA A 44 7.51 -0.60 -7.60
N SER A 45 7.02 -1.84 -7.59
CA SER A 45 6.04 -2.30 -8.58
C SER A 45 4.63 -2.04 -8.06
N TYR A 46 3.79 -1.44 -8.91
CA TYR A 46 2.37 -1.20 -8.64
C TYR A 46 1.46 -2.12 -9.48
N LYS A 47 2.02 -3.08 -10.23
CA LYS A 47 1.26 -3.95 -11.15
C LYS A 47 0.16 -4.77 -10.47
N TYR A 48 0.33 -5.08 -9.19
CA TYR A 48 -0.65 -5.83 -8.38
C TYR A 48 -1.64 -4.90 -7.66
N TRP A 49 -1.49 -3.58 -7.74
CA TRP A 49 -2.42 -2.64 -7.14
C TRP A 49 -3.62 -2.51 -8.08
N ARG A 50 -4.77 -2.98 -7.61
CA ARG A 50 -6.02 -2.86 -8.33
C ARG A 50 -6.81 -1.76 -7.63
N VAL A 51 -7.20 -0.74 -8.39
CA VAL A 51 -8.20 0.22 -7.91
C VAL A 51 -9.50 -0.56 -7.74
N TRP A 52 -10.01 -0.62 -6.51
CA TRP A 52 -11.25 -1.32 -6.22
C TRP A 52 -12.38 -0.78 -7.11
N GLY A 53 -13.05 -1.66 -7.85
CA GLY A 53 -14.12 -1.31 -8.79
C GLY A 53 -13.67 -0.97 -10.22
N SER A 54 -12.37 -1.01 -10.53
CA SER A 54 -11.90 -0.92 -11.92
C SER A 54 -12.01 -2.28 -12.60
N PRO A 55 -12.58 -2.37 -13.82
CA PRO A 55 -12.39 -3.55 -14.65
C PRO A 55 -10.89 -3.75 -14.92
N ALA A 56 -10.51 -5.02 -15.04
CA ALA A 56 -9.14 -5.45 -15.34
C ALA A 56 -8.74 -5.08 -16.77
#